data_AF-A0A7V7D6U8-F1
#
_entry.id   AF-A0A7V7D6U8-F1
#
_cell.length_a   1.000
_cell.length_b   1.000
_cell.length_c   1.000
_cell.angle_alpha   90.00
_cell.angle_beta   90.00
_cell.angle_gamma   90.00
#
_symmetry.space_group_name_H-M   'P 1'
#
loop_
_entity.id
_entity.type
_entity.pdbx_description
1 polymer ?
#
loop_
_entity_poly.entity_id
_entity_poly.type
_entity_poly.pdbx_seq_one_letter_code
_entity_poly.pdbx_strand_id
1 'polypeptide(L)'
;MDKITVLLIVGLAVTANTVWAEDPVYFADENLKAAVEEALGITDPTPSDMLGLTYLDARQRDIVDLTGLEHATNLTFLDLHNNQISDLSELSEMSMLTTLLLHRNQISDLWPLANLTNLTSITLQHNQITDTSPLLALTGLKFLDLHNNQISNLSGLSGMSMLTTQLLHRNQISDLWPLANLTNLTSITLQHNHISDISPLSVMNGLTSLYLYNNPLDCPAYDIYIPIIETNNPGIYITYNPRPAYCDYQPDINVSPLVYDFGDVELETAGSILITILNYGNGDLSVQNLTFTPESSTDFTVTLSPELPSVIAPEGSIYVEVTFAPSTEDILYAVLEITSDDPDEPVVSVNLVGVGVIIEVPPSEQIEQILEFFDISVAGGTLVGVGPGNSASNRLKALRNMLKATSDLIVGEYFEDAYEQLVDVLKKCDGQVPPPDFVSGEAKEELANKILELMEDLEVE
;
A
#
# COMPACT_ATOMS: atom_id res chain seq x y z
N MET A 1 76.03 -80.24 13.80
CA MET A 1 75.92 -79.49 12.53
C MET A 1 74.44 -79.40 12.21
N ASP A 2 73.95 -78.16 12.13
CA ASP A 2 72.88 -77.62 11.25
C ASP A 2 71.92 -78.61 10.55
N LYS A 3 70.65 -78.33 10.29
CA LYS A 3 69.67 -77.26 10.56
C LYS A 3 68.38 -77.75 9.88
N ILE A 4 67.22 -77.43 10.47
CA ILE A 4 65.94 -77.06 9.82
C ILE A 4 65.28 -78.09 8.88
N THR A 5 64.04 -78.52 9.21
CA THR A 5 62.81 -78.26 8.42
C THR A 5 61.55 -78.64 9.22
N VAL A 6 60.80 -77.58 9.56
CA VAL A 6 59.35 -77.38 9.74
C VAL A 6 58.41 -78.60 9.64
N LEU A 7 57.55 -78.76 10.65
CA LEU A 7 56.15 -79.16 10.43
C LEU A 7 55.22 -78.19 11.15
N LEU A 8 54.42 -77.50 10.34
CA LEU A 8 53.35 -76.58 10.69
C LEU A 8 52.18 -77.38 11.27
N ILE A 9 51.72 -77.05 12.49
CA ILE A 9 50.36 -77.41 12.91
C ILE A 9 49.62 -76.10 13.15
N VAL A 10 48.66 -75.88 12.26
CA VAL A 10 47.67 -74.80 12.26
C VAL A 10 46.76 -75.01 13.46
N GLY A 11 46.90 -74.16 14.49
CA GLY A 11 45.89 -74.00 15.53
C GLY A 11 44.95 -72.88 15.11
N LEU A 12 43.71 -73.23 14.74
CA LEU A 12 42.61 -72.27 14.61
C LEU A 12 42.41 -71.56 15.96
N ALA A 13 42.71 -70.27 16.00
CA ALA A 13 42.15 -69.38 17.01
C ALA A 13 40.81 -68.87 16.47
N VAL A 14 39.72 -69.49 16.92
CA VAL A 14 38.39 -68.90 16.81
C VAL A 14 38.37 -67.72 17.76
N THR A 15 38.48 -66.50 17.25
CA THR A 15 38.15 -65.30 18.02
C THR A 15 36.64 -65.31 18.21
N ALA A 16 36.18 -65.62 19.42
CA ALA A 16 34.80 -65.37 19.81
C ALA A 16 34.56 -63.86 19.70
N ASN A 17 33.80 -63.43 18.70
CA ASN A 17 33.18 -62.11 18.70
C ASN A 17 32.18 -62.11 19.86
N THR A 18 32.58 -61.56 20.99
CA THR A 18 31.63 -61.13 22.03
C THR A 18 30.90 -59.91 21.48
N VAL A 19 29.73 -60.14 20.89
CA VAL A 19 28.74 -59.09 20.66
C VAL A 19 28.20 -58.74 22.06
N TRP A 20 28.52 -57.55 22.54
CA TRP A 20 27.90 -57.03 23.76
C TRP A 20 26.43 -56.74 23.44
N ALA A 21 25.51 -57.13 24.33
CA ALA A 21 24.11 -56.76 24.19
C ALA A 21 24.00 -55.23 24.22
N GLU A 22 23.24 -54.65 23.29
CA GLU A 22 22.95 -53.21 23.32
C GLU A 22 22.15 -52.86 24.58
N ASP A 23 22.41 -51.69 25.16
CA ASP A 23 21.63 -51.21 26.30
C ASP A 23 20.20 -50.89 25.83
N PRO A 24 19.16 -51.18 26.66
CA PRO A 24 17.79 -50.81 26.34
C PRO A 24 17.61 -49.31 26.13
N VAL A 25 16.65 -48.96 25.27
CA VAL A 25 16.22 -47.57 25.06
C VAL A 25 15.60 -47.04 26.35
N TYR A 26 16.00 -45.81 26.70
CA TYR A 26 15.39 -45.07 27.79
C TYR A 26 14.12 -44.39 27.30
N PHE A 27 13.01 -44.66 27.97
CA PHE A 27 11.75 -43.95 27.79
C PHE A 27 11.46 -43.11 29.04
N ALA A 28 11.25 -41.81 28.85
CA ALA A 28 10.87 -40.93 29.96
C ALA A 28 9.40 -41.14 30.39
N ASP A 29 8.56 -41.58 29.46
CA ASP A 29 7.14 -41.86 29.66
C ASP A 29 6.86 -43.38 29.66
N GLU A 30 6.36 -43.89 30.80
CA GLU A 30 6.06 -45.32 30.96
C GLU A 30 4.88 -45.79 30.09
N ASN A 31 3.94 -44.90 29.74
CA ASN A 31 2.83 -45.24 28.87
C ASN A 31 3.28 -45.39 27.41
N LEU A 32 4.24 -44.55 26.99
CA LEU A 32 4.92 -44.70 25.70
C LEU A 32 5.74 -45.98 25.67
N LYS A 33 6.54 -46.24 26.71
CA LYS A 33 7.28 -47.51 26.86
C LYS A 33 6.37 -48.70 26.69
N ALA A 34 5.26 -48.74 27.44
CA ALA A 34 4.29 -49.83 27.37
C ALA A 34 3.68 -49.99 25.96
N ALA A 35 3.41 -48.89 25.25
CA ALA A 35 2.89 -48.95 23.88
C ALA A 35 3.92 -49.53 22.89
N VAL A 36 5.19 -49.14 23.03
CA VAL A 36 6.28 -49.64 22.21
C VAL A 36 6.56 -51.13 22.49
N GLU A 37 6.63 -51.52 23.75
CA GLU A 37 6.81 -52.92 24.16
C GLU A 37 5.65 -53.81 23.67
N GLU A 38 4.41 -53.31 23.77
CA GLU A 38 3.22 -53.98 23.24
C GLU A 38 3.28 -54.15 21.72
N ALA A 39 3.72 -53.11 20.99
CA ALA A 39 3.84 -53.15 19.54
C ALA A 39 4.95 -54.08 19.04
N LEU A 40 6.09 -54.13 19.75
CA LEU A 40 7.22 -54.99 19.40
C LEU A 40 7.08 -56.42 19.95
N GLY A 41 6.26 -56.62 20.99
CA GLY A 41 6.12 -57.90 21.68
C GLY A 41 7.36 -58.29 22.50
N ILE A 42 8.16 -57.31 22.93
CA ILE A 42 9.38 -57.50 23.73
C ILE A 42 9.43 -56.47 24.86
N THR A 43 10.13 -56.80 25.95
CA THR A 43 10.39 -55.89 27.08
C THR A 43 11.77 -55.27 26.94
N ASP A 44 11.92 -54.02 27.38
CA ASP A 44 13.18 -53.25 27.37
C ASP A 44 13.88 -53.27 25.99
N PRO A 45 13.21 -52.76 24.92
CA PRO A 45 13.72 -52.82 23.56
C PRO A 45 15.04 -52.06 23.42
N THR A 46 15.97 -52.62 22.65
CA THR A 46 17.23 -51.96 22.28
C THR A 46 17.03 -51.03 21.07
N PRO A 47 17.96 -50.11 20.77
CA PRO A 47 17.90 -49.29 19.55
C PRO A 47 17.76 -50.14 18.28
N SER A 48 18.41 -51.30 18.21
CA SER A 48 18.25 -52.24 17.10
C SER A 48 16.83 -52.81 16.99
N ASP A 49 16.17 -53.10 18.11
CA ASP A 49 14.77 -53.58 18.10
C ASP A 49 13.81 -52.48 17.63
N MET A 50 14.08 -51.22 17.99
CA MET A 50 13.28 -50.06 17.57
C MET A 50 13.23 -49.88 16.05
N LEU A 51 14.26 -50.33 15.32
CA LEU A 51 14.24 -50.32 13.85
C LEU A 51 13.15 -51.23 13.25
N GLY A 52 12.65 -52.21 14.02
CA GLY A 52 11.52 -53.05 13.66
C GLY A 52 10.16 -52.38 13.80
N LEU A 53 10.09 -51.26 14.53
CA LEU A 53 8.85 -50.51 14.73
C LEU A 53 8.51 -49.69 13.49
N THR A 54 7.56 -50.17 12.69
CA THR A 54 7.10 -49.50 11.45
C THR A 54 5.70 -48.90 11.58
N TYR A 55 4.97 -49.32 12.61
CA TYR A 55 3.61 -48.91 12.96
C TYR A 55 3.50 -48.82 14.48
N LEU A 56 3.00 -47.69 14.99
CA LEU A 56 2.70 -47.52 16.42
C LEU A 56 1.33 -46.85 16.59
N ASP A 57 0.43 -47.52 17.33
CA ASP A 57 -0.84 -46.97 17.82
C ASP A 57 -0.71 -46.78 19.34
N ALA A 58 -0.57 -45.53 19.75
CA ALA A 58 -0.37 -45.10 21.13
C ALA A 58 -1.39 -44.00 21.52
N ARG A 59 -2.57 -44.01 20.90
CA ARG A 59 -3.65 -43.06 21.21
C ARG A 59 -4.21 -43.25 22.61
N GLN A 60 -4.67 -42.17 23.24
CA GLN A 60 -5.43 -42.22 24.50
C GLN A 60 -4.69 -42.94 25.65
N ARG A 61 -3.38 -42.72 25.78
CA ARG A 61 -2.54 -43.37 26.81
C ARG A 61 -1.96 -42.40 27.82
N ASP A 62 -2.45 -41.16 27.87
CA ASP A 62 -1.93 -40.10 28.74
C ASP A 62 -0.41 -39.86 28.57
N ILE A 63 0.10 -40.02 27.34
CA ILE A 63 1.51 -39.79 27.02
C ILE A 63 1.81 -38.28 27.04
N VAL A 64 2.91 -37.90 27.67
CA VAL A 64 3.39 -36.51 27.78
C VAL A 64 4.74 -36.33 27.07
N ASP A 65 5.62 -37.33 27.12
CA ASP A 65 7.02 -37.25 26.67
C ASP A 65 7.33 -38.33 25.63
N LEU A 66 7.96 -37.94 24.52
CA LEU A 66 8.28 -38.83 23.41
C LEU A 66 9.71 -39.41 23.46
N THR A 67 10.50 -39.08 24.49
CA THR A 67 11.88 -39.56 24.67
C THR A 67 11.96 -41.09 24.51
N GLY A 68 12.91 -41.53 23.69
CA GLY A 68 13.15 -42.92 23.31
C GLY A 68 12.57 -43.27 21.93
N LEU A 69 11.56 -42.52 21.46
CA LEU A 69 10.92 -42.79 20.18
C LEU A 69 11.81 -42.43 18.98
N GLU A 70 12.80 -41.53 19.15
CA GLU A 70 13.75 -41.12 18.11
C GLU A 70 14.55 -42.28 17.50
N HIS A 71 14.64 -43.43 18.19
CA HIS A 71 15.27 -44.65 17.69
C HIS A 71 14.42 -45.41 16.65
N ALA A 72 13.11 -45.18 16.59
CA ALA A 72 12.19 -45.86 15.67
C ALA A 72 12.17 -45.22 14.27
N THR A 73 13.34 -45.07 13.66
CA THR A 73 13.55 -44.34 12.39
C THR A 73 12.85 -44.94 11.17
N ASN A 74 12.38 -46.19 11.24
CA ASN A 74 11.62 -46.86 10.19
C ASN A 74 10.08 -46.71 10.34
N LEU A 75 9.61 -45.91 11.30
CA LEU A 75 8.19 -45.65 11.47
C LEU A 75 7.59 -45.02 10.21
N THR A 76 6.49 -45.60 9.75
CA THR A 76 5.73 -45.11 8.58
C THR A 76 4.34 -44.59 8.97
N PHE A 77 3.82 -45.07 10.10
CA PHE A 77 2.52 -44.70 10.67
C PHE A 77 2.67 -44.51 12.18
N LEU A 78 2.23 -43.37 12.68
CA LEU A 78 2.23 -43.04 14.10
C LEU A 78 0.90 -42.40 14.52
N ASP A 79 0.17 -43.08 15.40
CA ASP A 79 -1.04 -42.55 16.04
C ASP A 79 -0.79 -42.20 17.51
N LEU A 80 -0.80 -40.90 17.81
CA LEU A 80 -0.56 -40.32 19.14
C LEU A 80 -1.73 -39.42 19.56
N HIS A 81 -2.92 -39.58 18.98
CA HIS A 81 -4.02 -38.66 19.25
C HIS A 81 -4.58 -38.81 20.67
N ASN A 82 -5.15 -37.71 21.19
CA ASN A 82 -5.77 -37.64 22.51
C ASN A 82 -4.80 -38.06 23.64
N ASN A 83 -3.62 -37.44 23.63
CA ASN A 83 -2.60 -37.50 24.67
C ASN A 83 -2.34 -36.08 25.21
N GLN A 84 -1.18 -35.84 25.84
CA GLN A 84 -0.82 -34.56 26.47
C GLN A 84 0.54 -34.06 25.94
N ILE A 85 0.86 -34.38 24.69
CA ILE A 85 2.15 -34.09 24.06
C ILE A 85 2.23 -32.62 23.68
N SER A 86 3.35 -31.97 24.02
CA SER A 86 3.65 -30.60 23.60
C SER A 86 4.94 -30.48 22.78
N ASP A 87 5.90 -31.39 23.00
CA ASP A 87 7.18 -31.43 22.31
C ASP A 87 7.18 -32.54 21.26
N LEU A 88 7.73 -32.24 20.09
CA LEU A 88 7.82 -33.16 18.94
C LEU A 88 9.28 -33.39 18.52
N SER A 89 10.27 -32.95 19.31
CA SER A 89 11.70 -33.05 18.97
C SER A 89 12.12 -34.44 18.51
N GLU A 90 11.61 -35.49 19.15
CA GLU A 90 11.96 -36.89 18.85
C GLU A 90 11.46 -37.35 17.47
N LEU A 91 10.57 -36.58 16.83
CA LEU A 91 10.05 -36.89 15.50
C LEU A 91 10.90 -36.31 14.36
N SER A 92 11.89 -35.44 14.63
CA SER A 92 12.53 -34.61 13.60
C SER A 92 13.25 -35.38 12.50
N GLU A 93 13.76 -36.57 12.83
CA GLU A 93 14.53 -37.42 11.92
C GLU A 93 13.70 -38.61 11.36
N MET A 94 12.39 -38.65 11.63
CA MET A 94 11.51 -39.75 11.21
C MET A 94 11.08 -39.64 9.74
N SER A 95 12.06 -39.54 8.85
CA SER A 95 11.87 -39.28 7.42
C SER A 95 11.01 -40.32 6.68
N MET A 96 10.79 -41.51 7.26
CA MET A 96 9.94 -42.56 6.69
C MET A 96 8.44 -42.39 7.01
N LEU A 97 8.07 -41.44 7.87
CA LEU A 97 6.68 -41.20 8.23
C LEU A 97 5.86 -40.77 7.02
N THR A 98 4.72 -41.44 6.85
CA THR A 98 3.75 -41.14 5.79
C THR A 98 2.40 -40.69 6.36
N THR A 99 2.07 -41.13 7.58
CA THR A 99 0.84 -40.79 8.29
C THR A 99 1.17 -40.48 9.75
N LEU A 100 0.73 -39.30 10.21
CA LEU A 100 0.97 -38.82 11.57
C LEU A 100 -0.33 -38.27 12.17
N LEU A 101 -0.81 -38.89 13.25
CA LEU A 101 -2.04 -38.48 13.92
C LEU A 101 -1.73 -37.88 15.29
N LEU A 102 -1.87 -36.55 15.41
CA LEU A 102 -1.47 -35.76 16.59
C LEU A 102 -2.61 -34.90 17.15
N HIS A 103 -3.84 -35.10 16.67
CA HIS A 103 -4.98 -34.30 17.11
C HIS A 103 -5.29 -34.50 18.60
N ARG A 104 -5.86 -33.46 19.24
CA ARG A 104 -6.16 -33.44 20.69
C ARG A 104 -4.90 -33.66 21.55
N ASN A 105 -3.89 -32.81 21.34
CA ASN A 105 -2.69 -32.72 22.16
C ASN A 105 -2.50 -31.26 22.61
N GLN A 106 -1.28 -30.89 23.00
CA GLN A 106 -0.91 -29.55 23.48
C GLN A 106 0.17 -28.92 22.60
N ILE A 107 0.18 -29.26 21.31
CA ILE A 107 1.25 -28.89 20.37
C ILE A 107 1.07 -27.43 19.94
N SER A 108 2.15 -26.65 20.03
CA SER A 108 2.23 -25.30 19.46
C SER A 108 3.34 -25.16 18.42
N ASP A 109 4.43 -25.92 18.56
CA ASP A 109 5.57 -25.89 17.66
C ASP A 109 5.51 -27.06 16.65
N LEU A 110 5.60 -26.72 15.36
CA LEU A 110 5.62 -27.70 14.26
C LEU A 110 6.99 -27.81 13.60
N TRP A 111 8.01 -27.06 14.05
CA TRP A 111 9.35 -27.07 13.44
C TRP A 111 9.98 -28.47 13.34
N PRO A 112 9.80 -29.37 14.32
CA PRO A 112 10.27 -30.75 14.20
C PRO A 112 9.69 -31.50 12.98
N LEU A 113 8.54 -31.08 12.44
CA LEU A 113 7.92 -31.73 11.28
C LEU A 113 8.45 -31.22 9.93
N ALA A 114 9.22 -30.14 9.90
CA ALA A 114 9.51 -29.38 8.68
C ALA A 114 10.22 -30.19 7.58
N ASN A 115 11.01 -31.21 7.98
CA ASN A 115 11.78 -32.04 7.05
C ASN A 115 11.11 -33.39 6.71
N LEU A 116 9.93 -33.67 7.27
CA LEU A 116 9.22 -34.94 7.10
C LEU A 116 8.46 -35.00 5.77
N THR A 117 9.16 -34.77 4.67
CA THR A 117 8.62 -34.56 3.32
C THR A 117 7.90 -35.77 2.71
N ASN A 118 8.03 -36.96 3.30
CA ASN A 118 7.27 -38.16 2.92
C ASN A 118 5.85 -38.20 3.52
N LEU A 119 5.49 -37.25 4.39
CA LEU A 119 4.16 -37.16 4.96
C LEU A 119 3.11 -36.92 3.88
N THR A 120 2.06 -37.73 3.91
CA THR A 120 0.90 -37.64 3.02
C THR A 120 -0.39 -37.34 3.77
N SER A 121 -0.44 -37.61 5.07
CA SER A 121 -1.60 -37.39 5.93
C SER A 121 -1.18 -36.94 7.32
N ILE A 122 -1.69 -35.79 7.75
CA ILE A 122 -1.44 -35.23 9.08
C ILE A 122 -2.78 -34.77 9.71
N THR A 123 -3.02 -35.14 10.97
CA THR A 123 -4.11 -34.55 11.79
C THR A 123 -3.53 -33.76 12.95
N LEU A 124 -3.88 -32.49 13.04
CA LEU A 124 -3.38 -31.53 14.05
C LEU A 124 -4.50 -30.71 14.69
N GLN A 125 -5.77 -31.05 14.43
CA GLN A 125 -6.90 -30.37 15.03
C GLN A 125 -6.90 -30.46 16.57
N HIS A 126 -7.50 -29.48 17.23
CA HIS A 126 -7.52 -29.38 18.70
C HIS A 126 -6.11 -29.38 19.31
N ASN A 127 -5.28 -28.45 18.87
CA ASN A 127 -3.97 -28.15 19.43
C ASN A 127 -3.87 -26.63 19.72
N GLN A 128 -2.66 -26.11 19.86
CA GLN A 128 -2.38 -24.71 20.19
C GLN A 128 -1.51 -24.05 19.12
N ILE A 129 -1.69 -24.47 17.86
CA ILE A 129 -0.83 -24.04 16.74
C ILE A 129 -1.19 -22.62 16.33
N THR A 130 -0.15 -21.78 16.18
CA THR A 130 -0.26 -20.42 15.64
C THR A 130 0.49 -20.24 14.34
N ASP A 131 1.61 -20.96 14.16
CA ASP A 131 2.50 -20.85 13.00
C ASP A 131 2.44 -22.11 12.12
N THR A 132 2.13 -21.92 10.84
CA THR A 132 2.07 -22.99 9.83
C THR A 132 3.32 -23.03 8.95
N SER A 133 4.27 -22.10 9.10
CA SER A 133 5.49 -22.00 8.31
C SER A 133 6.29 -23.31 8.20
N PRO A 134 6.40 -24.15 9.26
CA PRO A 134 7.03 -25.47 9.17
C PRO A 134 6.48 -26.38 8.07
N LEU A 135 5.20 -26.23 7.73
CA LEU A 135 4.52 -27.13 6.80
C LEU A 135 4.80 -26.80 5.33
N LEU A 136 5.50 -25.69 5.04
CA LEU A 136 5.72 -25.18 3.68
C LEU A 136 6.40 -26.20 2.76
N ALA A 137 7.34 -27.00 3.29
CA ALA A 137 8.07 -28.00 2.52
C ALA A 137 7.28 -29.30 2.29
N LEU A 138 6.16 -29.51 3.00
CA LEU A 138 5.36 -30.75 2.98
C LEU A 138 4.38 -30.78 1.80
N THR A 139 4.90 -30.51 0.61
CA THR A 139 4.13 -30.39 -0.65
C THR A 139 3.44 -31.70 -1.09
N GLY A 140 3.84 -32.84 -0.53
CA GLY A 140 3.25 -34.16 -0.76
C GLY A 140 1.97 -34.44 0.03
N LEU A 141 1.53 -33.54 0.92
CA LEU A 141 0.34 -33.73 1.74
C LEU A 141 -0.94 -33.83 0.90
N LYS A 142 -1.70 -34.90 1.16
CA LYS A 142 -3.03 -35.16 0.56
C LYS A 142 -4.15 -34.95 1.54
N PHE A 143 -3.86 -35.03 2.84
CA PHE A 143 -4.79 -34.77 3.92
C PHE A 143 -4.10 -33.96 5.03
N LEU A 144 -4.73 -32.84 5.40
CA LEU A 144 -4.29 -31.97 6.48
C LEU A 144 -5.53 -31.44 7.21
N ASP A 145 -5.58 -31.67 8.53
CA ASP A 145 -6.62 -31.12 9.38
C ASP A 145 -6.03 -30.21 10.47
N LEU A 146 -6.41 -28.93 10.45
CA LEU A 146 -5.90 -27.86 11.31
C LEU A 146 -7.01 -27.13 12.08
N HIS A 147 -8.24 -27.64 12.08
CA HIS A 147 -9.35 -26.96 12.74
C HIS A 147 -9.21 -26.92 14.28
N ASN A 148 -9.88 -25.98 14.95
CA ASN A 148 -9.70 -25.76 16.40
C ASN A 148 -8.21 -25.55 16.79
N ASN A 149 -7.58 -24.52 16.20
CA ASN A 149 -6.24 -24.02 16.55
C ASN A 149 -6.29 -22.48 16.71
N GLN A 150 -5.15 -21.82 16.68
CA GLN A 150 -4.99 -20.37 16.86
C GLN A 150 -4.28 -19.74 15.64
N ILE A 151 -4.50 -20.31 14.46
CA ILE A 151 -3.81 -19.91 13.22
C ILE A 151 -4.43 -18.63 12.68
N SER A 152 -3.60 -17.64 12.37
CA SER A 152 -4.01 -16.43 11.64
C SER A 152 -3.35 -16.30 10.27
N ASN A 153 -2.17 -16.90 10.09
CA ASN A 153 -1.39 -16.84 8.86
C ASN A 153 -1.34 -18.19 8.14
N LEU A 154 -1.75 -18.21 6.87
CA LEU A 154 -1.83 -19.39 6.02
C LEU A 154 -0.66 -19.52 5.03
N SER A 155 0.37 -18.68 5.12
CA SER A 155 1.51 -18.68 4.20
C SER A 155 2.20 -20.04 4.07
N GLY A 156 2.29 -20.79 5.17
CA GLY A 156 2.83 -22.15 5.21
C GLY A 156 2.02 -23.19 4.42
N LEU A 157 0.80 -22.87 3.99
CA LEU A 157 -0.07 -23.77 3.24
C LEU A 157 -0.05 -23.52 1.71
N SER A 158 0.58 -22.44 1.27
CA SER A 158 0.52 -21.97 -0.14
C SER A 158 1.08 -22.95 -1.18
N GLY A 159 1.95 -23.89 -0.76
CA GLY A 159 2.55 -24.91 -1.63
C GLY A 159 1.79 -26.24 -1.73
N MET A 160 0.69 -26.41 -0.99
CA MET A 160 0.02 -27.71 -0.81
C MET A 160 -0.96 -28.04 -1.94
N SER A 161 -0.46 -28.05 -3.17
CA SER A 161 -1.25 -28.25 -4.40
C SER A 161 -1.97 -29.61 -4.52
N MET A 162 -1.59 -30.60 -3.71
CA MET A 162 -2.19 -31.94 -3.71
C MET A 162 -3.46 -32.04 -2.83
N LEU A 163 -3.74 -31.02 -2.01
CA LEU A 163 -4.92 -31.01 -1.15
C LEU A 163 -6.19 -30.80 -1.96
N THR A 164 -7.22 -31.55 -1.59
CA THR A 164 -8.59 -31.42 -2.15
C THR A 164 -9.58 -30.88 -1.12
N THR A 165 -9.24 -30.95 0.17
CA THR A 165 -10.06 -30.48 1.29
C THR A 165 -9.19 -29.69 2.26
N GLN A 166 -9.67 -28.52 2.69
CA GLN A 166 -9.03 -27.69 3.72
C GLN A 166 -9.95 -27.56 4.94
N LEU A 167 -9.47 -28.04 6.08
CA LEU A 167 -10.19 -28.02 7.36
C LEU A 167 -9.59 -26.96 8.28
N LEU A 168 -10.04 -25.71 8.15
CA LEU A 168 -9.46 -24.52 8.79
C LEU A 168 -10.43 -23.79 9.75
N HIS A 169 -11.59 -24.39 10.02
CA HIS A 169 -12.61 -23.76 10.87
C HIS A 169 -12.15 -23.63 12.33
N ARG A 170 -12.71 -22.65 13.07
CA ARG A 170 -12.31 -22.35 14.45
C ARG A 170 -10.81 -22.06 14.59
N ASN A 171 -10.38 -21.04 13.86
CA ASN A 171 -9.05 -20.45 13.92
C ASN A 171 -9.21 -18.91 14.03
N GLN A 172 -8.16 -18.15 13.71
CA GLN A 172 -8.12 -16.69 13.76
C GLN A 172 -7.76 -16.08 12.39
N ILE A 173 -8.15 -16.75 11.31
CA ILE A 173 -7.77 -16.40 9.94
C ILE A 173 -8.55 -15.16 9.49
N SER A 174 -7.87 -14.21 8.85
CA SER A 174 -8.49 -13.07 8.17
C SER A 174 -8.10 -12.96 6.69
N ASP A 175 -6.89 -13.42 6.34
CA ASP A 175 -6.35 -13.37 4.98
C ASP A 175 -6.43 -14.75 4.29
N LEU A 176 -7.08 -14.79 3.13
CA LEU A 176 -7.25 -15.99 2.30
C LEU A 176 -6.34 -16.01 1.07
N TRP A 177 -5.52 -14.98 0.82
CA TRP A 177 -4.65 -14.92 -0.34
C TRP A 177 -3.70 -16.13 -0.48
N PRO A 178 -3.13 -16.69 0.61
CA PRO A 178 -2.31 -17.89 0.51
C PRO A 178 -3.03 -19.12 -0.08
N LEU A 179 -4.38 -19.14 -0.08
CA LEU A 179 -5.17 -20.23 -0.65
C LEU A 179 -5.49 -20.03 -2.13
N ALA A 180 -5.35 -18.83 -2.69
CA ALA A 180 -5.83 -18.47 -4.03
C ALA A 180 -5.31 -19.39 -5.16
N ASN A 181 -4.10 -19.92 -5.00
CA ASN A 181 -3.45 -20.80 -6.00
C ASN A 181 -3.70 -22.30 -5.78
N LEU A 182 -4.43 -22.69 -4.73
CA LEU A 182 -4.74 -24.09 -4.43
C LEU A 182 -5.98 -24.55 -5.23
N THR A 183 -5.88 -24.52 -6.55
CA THR A 183 -7.03 -24.72 -7.46
C THR A 183 -7.61 -26.13 -7.47
N ASN A 184 -6.95 -27.10 -6.81
CA ASN A 184 -7.43 -28.48 -6.66
C ASN A 184 -8.40 -28.65 -5.48
N LEU A 185 -8.63 -27.60 -4.70
CA LEU A 185 -9.58 -27.64 -3.59
C LEU A 185 -11.01 -27.82 -4.10
N THR A 186 -11.70 -28.76 -3.47
CA THR A 186 -13.11 -29.08 -3.71
C THR A 186 -13.98 -28.82 -2.47
N SER A 187 -13.39 -28.71 -1.29
CA SER A 187 -14.10 -28.45 -0.04
C SER A 187 -13.25 -27.59 0.89
N ILE A 188 -13.80 -26.47 1.37
CA ILE A 188 -13.10 -25.58 2.30
C ILE A 188 -14.02 -25.26 3.48
N THR A 189 -13.55 -25.53 4.70
CA THR A 189 -14.24 -25.14 5.94
C THR A 189 -13.51 -23.99 6.60
N LEU A 190 -14.15 -22.82 6.69
CA LEU A 190 -13.60 -21.58 7.23
C LEU A 190 -14.50 -20.97 8.32
N GLN A 191 -15.59 -21.65 8.72
CA GLN A 191 -16.51 -21.14 9.73
C GLN A 191 -15.80 -20.84 11.05
N HIS A 192 -16.27 -19.83 11.79
CA HIS A 192 -15.62 -19.35 13.02
C HIS A 192 -14.17 -18.90 12.81
N ASN A 193 -13.98 -17.86 11.99
CA ASN A 193 -12.72 -17.16 11.78
C ASN A 193 -12.98 -15.63 11.78
N HIS A 194 -12.03 -14.82 11.30
CA HIS A 194 -12.09 -13.37 11.21
C HIS A 194 -12.04 -12.87 9.76
N ILE A 195 -12.65 -13.63 8.84
CA ILE A 195 -12.62 -13.36 7.40
C ILE A 195 -13.67 -12.29 7.05
N SER A 196 -13.24 -11.20 6.43
CA SER A 196 -14.12 -10.22 5.80
C SER A 196 -14.15 -10.38 4.28
N ASP A 197 -12.96 -10.47 3.67
CA ASP A 197 -12.78 -10.59 2.23
C ASP A 197 -12.67 -12.05 1.78
N ILE A 198 -13.47 -12.42 0.79
CA ILE A 198 -13.44 -13.74 0.12
C ILE A 198 -13.11 -13.63 -1.37
N SER A 199 -12.74 -12.45 -1.86
CA SER A 199 -12.22 -12.23 -3.21
C SER A 199 -11.17 -13.27 -3.65
N PRO A 200 -10.26 -13.79 -2.79
CA PRO A 200 -9.23 -14.74 -3.22
C PRO A 200 -9.82 -16.11 -3.63
N LEU A 201 -11.04 -16.42 -3.20
CA LEU A 201 -11.73 -17.67 -3.55
C LEU A 201 -12.46 -17.59 -4.90
N SER A 202 -12.63 -16.38 -5.43
CA SER A 202 -13.43 -16.14 -6.64
C SER A 202 -12.83 -16.78 -7.91
N VAL A 203 -11.53 -17.08 -7.90
CA VAL A 203 -10.81 -17.75 -9.01
C VAL A 203 -10.91 -19.28 -9.00
N MET A 204 -11.49 -19.89 -7.95
CA MET A 204 -11.56 -21.34 -7.80
C MET A 204 -12.75 -21.92 -8.59
N ASN A 205 -12.51 -22.92 -9.45
CA ASN A 205 -13.52 -23.49 -10.38
C ASN A 205 -13.86 -24.97 -10.10
N GLY A 206 -13.50 -25.50 -8.92
CA GLY A 206 -13.71 -26.91 -8.53
C GLY A 206 -14.38 -27.10 -7.17
N LEU A 207 -14.83 -26.02 -6.52
CA LEU A 207 -15.42 -26.07 -5.20
C LEU A 207 -16.82 -26.71 -5.23
N THR A 208 -17.01 -27.69 -4.37
CA THR A 208 -18.30 -28.37 -4.14
C THR A 208 -18.93 -27.93 -2.83
N SER A 209 -18.13 -27.49 -1.87
CA SER A 209 -18.63 -26.92 -0.62
C SER A 209 -17.70 -25.87 -0.02
N LEU A 210 -18.31 -24.82 0.54
CA LEU A 210 -17.63 -23.69 1.15
C LEU A 210 -18.39 -23.24 2.40
N TYR A 211 -17.76 -23.38 3.57
CA TYR A 211 -18.38 -23.03 4.85
C TYR A 211 -17.74 -21.77 5.42
N LEU A 212 -18.51 -20.68 5.45
CA LEU A 212 -18.09 -19.33 5.88
C LEU A 212 -18.89 -18.80 7.08
N TYR A 213 -19.88 -19.52 7.60
CA TYR A 213 -20.71 -19.06 8.72
C TYR A 213 -19.87 -18.65 9.95
N ASN A 214 -20.34 -17.69 10.75
CA ASN A 214 -19.55 -17.05 11.83
C ASN A 214 -18.22 -16.44 11.34
N ASN A 215 -18.28 -15.66 10.27
CA ASN A 215 -17.23 -14.74 9.84
C ASN A 215 -17.80 -13.33 9.65
N PRO A 216 -17.02 -12.26 9.89
CA PRO A 216 -17.41 -10.88 9.65
C PRO A 216 -17.28 -10.49 8.17
N LEU A 217 -17.96 -11.22 7.27
CA LEU A 217 -17.95 -10.95 5.83
C LEU A 217 -18.37 -9.50 5.53
N ASP A 218 -17.63 -8.82 4.65
CA ASP A 218 -17.96 -7.47 4.18
C ASP A 218 -19.08 -7.49 3.11
N CYS A 219 -19.56 -6.32 2.72
CA CYS A 219 -20.64 -6.23 1.72
C CYS A 219 -20.21 -6.75 0.33
N PRO A 220 -19.00 -6.46 -0.19
CA PRO A 220 -18.50 -7.09 -1.42
C PRO A 220 -18.50 -8.62 -1.39
N ALA A 221 -18.23 -9.26 -0.25
CA ALA A 221 -18.35 -10.71 -0.11
C ALA A 221 -19.75 -11.21 -0.46
N TYR A 222 -20.81 -10.52 -0.01
CA TYR A 222 -22.20 -10.86 -0.33
C TYR A 222 -22.60 -10.51 -1.75
N ASP A 223 -22.27 -9.29 -2.19
CA ASP A 223 -22.88 -8.70 -3.38
C ASP A 223 -22.11 -9.03 -4.67
N ILE A 224 -20.81 -9.31 -4.56
CA ILE A 224 -19.92 -9.54 -5.68
C ILE A 224 -19.39 -10.97 -5.66
N TYR A 225 -18.72 -11.36 -4.58
CA TYR A 225 -17.88 -12.56 -4.60
C TYR A 225 -18.64 -13.87 -4.40
N ILE A 226 -19.66 -13.94 -3.54
CA ILE A 226 -20.53 -15.12 -3.45
C ILE A 226 -21.17 -15.46 -4.81
N PRO A 227 -21.82 -14.51 -5.52
CA PRO A 227 -22.38 -14.77 -6.85
C PRO A 227 -21.34 -15.26 -7.88
N ILE A 228 -20.13 -14.70 -7.86
CA ILE A 228 -19.03 -15.16 -8.74
C ILE A 228 -18.62 -16.59 -8.40
N ILE A 229 -18.45 -16.91 -7.12
CA ILE A 229 -18.09 -18.26 -6.67
C ILE A 229 -19.17 -19.28 -7.07
N GLU A 230 -20.46 -18.94 -6.92
CA GLU A 230 -21.57 -19.79 -7.36
C GLU A 230 -21.58 -20.00 -8.88
N THR A 231 -21.28 -18.95 -9.65
CA THR A 231 -21.20 -19.01 -11.12
C THR A 231 -20.04 -19.90 -11.58
N ASN A 232 -18.88 -19.76 -10.94
CA ASN A 232 -17.69 -20.54 -11.25
C ASN A 232 -17.80 -21.99 -10.78
N ASN A 233 -18.70 -22.28 -9.83
CA ASN A 233 -18.91 -23.60 -9.24
C ASN A 233 -20.40 -24.00 -9.22
N PRO A 234 -21.00 -24.35 -10.37
CA PRO A 234 -22.42 -24.68 -10.42
C PRO A 234 -22.82 -25.82 -9.48
N GLY A 235 -23.76 -25.55 -8.56
CA GLY A 235 -24.23 -26.52 -7.58
C GLY A 235 -23.41 -26.60 -6.29
N ILE A 236 -22.47 -25.67 -6.09
CA ILE A 236 -21.73 -25.53 -4.82
C ILE A 236 -22.67 -25.36 -3.64
N TYR A 237 -22.34 -26.01 -2.53
CA TYR A 237 -22.99 -25.79 -1.24
C TYR A 237 -22.22 -24.74 -0.43
N ILE A 238 -22.77 -23.53 -0.31
CA ILE A 238 -22.17 -22.44 0.47
C ILE A 238 -23.01 -22.16 1.72
N THR A 239 -22.37 -22.05 2.89
CA THR A 239 -23.02 -21.57 4.11
C THR A 239 -22.33 -20.31 4.60
N TYR A 240 -23.07 -19.23 4.82
CA TYR A 240 -22.58 -17.96 5.34
C TYR A 240 -23.61 -17.34 6.29
N ASN A 241 -23.22 -16.32 7.04
CA ASN A 241 -24.16 -15.56 7.88
C ASN A 241 -25.18 -14.83 7.00
N PRO A 242 -26.39 -14.50 7.48
CA PRO A 242 -27.28 -13.61 6.74
C PRO A 242 -26.58 -12.28 6.41
N ARG A 243 -26.78 -11.79 5.18
CA ARG A 243 -26.26 -10.49 4.72
C ARG A 243 -26.65 -9.39 5.72
N PRO A 244 -25.70 -8.62 6.26
CA PRO A 244 -25.99 -7.56 7.22
C PRO A 244 -26.87 -6.46 6.61
N ALA A 245 -27.79 -5.92 7.42
CA ALA A 245 -28.69 -4.85 6.97
C ALA A 245 -27.97 -3.55 6.61
N TYR A 246 -26.78 -3.29 7.16
CA TYR A 246 -26.00 -2.10 6.79
C TYR A 246 -25.48 -2.17 5.34
N CYS A 247 -25.41 -3.35 4.72
CA CYS A 247 -25.09 -3.47 3.30
C CYS A 247 -26.23 -2.97 2.39
N ASP A 248 -27.43 -2.71 2.92
CA ASP A 248 -28.52 -2.09 2.14
C ASP A 248 -28.37 -0.57 2.03
N TYR A 249 -27.52 0.05 2.85
CA TYR A 249 -27.40 1.50 2.97
C TYR A 249 -25.93 1.87 3.24
N GLN A 250 -25.13 1.99 2.18
CA GLN A 250 -23.73 2.38 2.24
C GLN A 250 -23.49 3.68 1.47
N PRO A 251 -22.83 4.67 2.07
CA PRO A 251 -22.30 5.80 1.33
C PRO A 251 -21.16 5.34 0.40
N ASP A 252 -21.00 6.02 -0.73
CA ASP A 252 -19.93 5.77 -1.71
C ASP A 252 -19.48 7.13 -2.28
N ILE A 253 -18.32 7.61 -1.86
CA ILE A 253 -17.76 8.91 -2.21
C ILE A 253 -17.17 8.88 -3.61
N ASN A 254 -17.49 9.89 -4.41
CA ASN A 254 -16.80 10.10 -5.67
C ASN A 254 -16.41 11.57 -5.80
N VAL A 255 -15.13 11.83 -6.07
CA VAL A 255 -14.58 13.20 -6.15
C VAL A 255 -14.09 13.49 -7.57
N SER A 256 -14.43 14.68 -8.07
CA SER A 256 -13.98 15.11 -9.40
C SER A 256 -13.66 16.61 -9.45
N PRO A 257 -12.51 17.01 -10.02
CA PRO A 257 -11.42 16.16 -10.50
C PRO A 257 -10.52 15.63 -9.36
N LEU A 258 -9.81 14.51 -9.58
CA LEU A 258 -8.77 14.00 -8.67
C LEU A 258 -7.37 14.60 -8.93
N VAL A 259 -7.19 15.23 -10.10
CA VAL A 259 -5.97 15.95 -10.47
C VAL A 259 -6.37 17.23 -11.18
N TYR A 260 -5.80 18.36 -10.78
CA TYR A 260 -6.01 19.62 -11.45
C TYR A 260 -4.71 20.43 -11.56
N ASP A 261 -4.48 20.98 -12.75
CA ASP A 261 -3.35 21.85 -13.06
C ASP A 261 -3.89 23.26 -13.32
N PHE A 262 -3.48 24.21 -12.49
CA PHE A 262 -3.81 25.62 -12.62
C PHE A 262 -3.07 26.29 -13.79
N GLY A 263 -2.03 25.64 -14.33
CA GLY A 263 -1.14 26.22 -15.32
C GLY A 263 -0.35 27.39 -14.75
N ASP A 264 -0.01 28.33 -15.62
CA ASP A 264 0.68 29.57 -15.26
C ASP A 264 -0.31 30.55 -14.62
N VAL A 265 0.01 30.99 -13.40
CA VAL A 265 -0.74 32.01 -12.66
C VAL A 265 0.22 33.14 -12.28
N GLU A 266 -0.16 34.36 -12.62
CA GLU A 266 0.64 35.55 -12.35
C GLU A 266 0.76 35.80 -10.84
N LEU A 267 1.95 36.18 -10.37
CA LEU A 267 2.16 36.59 -8.98
C LEU A 267 1.18 37.70 -8.58
N GLU A 268 0.75 37.70 -7.33
CA GLU A 268 -0.30 38.60 -6.79
C GLU A 268 -1.71 38.42 -7.37
N THR A 269 -1.90 37.50 -8.32
CA THR A 269 -3.22 37.07 -8.81
C THR A 269 -3.58 35.69 -8.25
N ALA A 270 -4.75 35.16 -8.64
CA ALA A 270 -5.18 33.83 -8.21
C ALA A 270 -6.05 33.12 -9.25
N GLY A 271 -5.83 31.81 -9.39
CA GLY A 271 -6.71 30.89 -10.11
C GLY A 271 -7.57 30.09 -9.14
N SER A 272 -8.78 29.67 -9.54
CA SER A 272 -9.67 28.85 -8.68
C SER A 272 -10.28 27.69 -9.45
N ILE A 273 -10.54 26.59 -8.75
CA ILE A 273 -11.23 25.40 -9.25
C ILE A 273 -12.32 24.95 -8.28
N LEU A 274 -13.43 24.43 -8.82
CA LEU A 274 -14.45 23.75 -8.05
C LEU A 274 -14.24 22.24 -8.10
N ILE A 275 -13.97 21.65 -6.95
CA ILE A 275 -13.96 20.21 -6.72
C ILE A 275 -15.38 19.80 -6.33
N THR A 276 -15.94 18.83 -7.07
CA THR A 276 -17.25 18.25 -6.78
C THR A 276 -17.07 16.97 -5.98
N ILE A 277 -17.77 16.86 -4.85
CA ILE A 277 -17.85 15.64 -4.05
C ILE A 277 -19.28 15.12 -4.20
N LEU A 278 -19.42 13.90 -4.74
CA LEU A 278 -20.69 13.22 -4.97
C LEU A 278 -20.82 12.02 -4.04
N ASN A 279 -22.07 11.64 -3.80
CA ASN A 279 -22.40 10.38 -3.17
C ASN A 279 -23.10 9.47 -4.20
N TYR A 280 -22.40 8.44 -4.66
CA TYR A 280 -22.94 7.38 -5.53
C TYR A 280 -23.59 6.25 -4.74
N GLY A 281 -23.42 6.25 -3.42
CA GLY A 281 -23.98 5.29 -2.52
C GLY A 281 -25.49 5.45 -2.36
N ASN A 282 -26.11 4.44 -1.78
CA ASN A 282 -27.50 4.49 -1.38
C ASN A 282 -27.67 4.90 0.10
N GLY A 283 -26.56 5.06 0.82
CA GLY A 283 -26.45 5.62 2.16
C GLY A 283 -26.12 7.11 2.18
N ASP A 284 -26.48 7.85 3.24
CA ASP A 284 -26.04 9.24 3.45
C ASP A 284 -24.52 9.25 3.69
N LEU A 285 -23.77 10.04 2.91
CA LEU A 285 -22.32 10.20 3.01
C LEU A 285 -22.00 11.42 3.87
N SER A 286 -21.23 11.25 4.93
CA SER A 286 -20.74 12.32 5.80
C SER A 286 -19.28 12.66 5.48
N VAL A 287 -19.07 13.78 4.80
CA VAL A 287 -17.73 14.38 4.61
C VAL A 287 -17.31 15.06 5.91
N GLN A 288 -16.21 14.62 6.50
CA GLN A 288 -15.80 15.01 7.86
C GLN A 288 -14.78 16.15 7.87
N ASN A 289 -13.76 16.11 7.00
CA ASN A 289 -12.68 17.10 6.96
C ASN A 289 -12.19 17.33 5.52
N LEU A 290 -11.59 18.51 5.33
CA LEU A 290 -10.87 18.93 4.13
C LEU A 290 -9.52 19.49 4.59
N THR A 291 -8.43 18.79 4.33
CA THR A 291 -7.10 19.16 4.83
C THR A 291 -6.02 18.99 3.78
N PHE A 292 -5.15 19.99 3.62
CA PHE A 292 -3.93 19.83 2.84
C PHE A 292 -2.90 19.00 3.62
N THR A 293 -2.18 18.12 2.92
CA THR A 293 -1.07 17.37 3.53
C THR A 293 0.06 18.30 3.98
N PRO A 294 0.89 17.92 4.96
CA PRO A 294 1.99 18.76 5.47
C PRO A 294 3.01 19.22 4.42
N GLU A 295 3.16 18.47 3.32
CA GLU A 295 4.07 18.76 2.22
C GLU A 295 3.49 19.74 1.18
N SER A 296 2.20 20.08 1.30
CA SER A 296 1.51 20.99 0.38
C SER A 296 2.00 22.43 0.53
N SER A 297 2.12 23.15 -0.58
CA SER A 297 2.39 24.59 -0.56
C SER A 297 1.25 25.36 0.13
N THR A 298 1.60 26.41 0.88
CA THR A 298 0.64 27.31 1.51
C THR A 298 -0.08 28.23 0.53
N ASP A 299 0.34 28.23 -0.73
CA ASP A 299 -0.25 29.03 -1.81
C ASP A 299 -1.56 28.42 -2.35
N PHE A 300 -1.91 27.20 -1.91
CA PHE A 300 -3.21 26.59 -2.13
C PHE A 300 -4.08 26.77 -0.89
N THR A 301 -5.30 27.26 -1.08
CA THR A 301 -6.25 27.51 0.01
C THR A 301 -7.65 27.03 -0.36
N VAL A 302 -8.38 26.47 0.60
CA VAL A 302 -9.82 26.22 0.44
C VAL A 302 -10.55 27.53 0.70
N THR A 303 -11.13 28.12 -0.32
CA THR A 303 -11.79 29.44 -0.27
C THR A 303 -13.30 29.34 -0.13
N LEU A 304 -13.89 28.22 -0.54
CA LEU A 304 -15.29 27.88 -0.29
C LEU A 304 -15.41 26.43 0.16
N SER A 305 -16.08 26.20 1.28
CA SER A 305 -16.45 24.87 1.76
C SER A 305 -17.82 24.88 2.44
N PRO A 306 -18.55 23.75 2.44
CA PRO A 306 -19.71 23.60 3.31
C PRO A 306 -19.29 23.53 4.78
N GLU A 307 -20.24 23.71 5.69
CA GLU A 307 -20.01 23.42 7.12
C GLU A 307 -19.71 21.93 7.30
N LEU A 308 -18.61 21.61 7.99
CA LEU A 308 -18.18 20.24 8.24
C LEU A 308 -18.49 19.81 9.69
N PRO A 309 -18.93 18.55 9.91
CA PRO A 309 -19.20 17.53 8.89
C PRO A 309 -20.43 17.86 8.03
N SER A 310 -20.35 17.56 6.73
CA SER A 310 -21.41 17.80 5.75
C SER A 310 -22.01 16.48 5.28
N VAL A 311 -23.33 16.35 5.35
CA VAL A 311 -24.06 15.15 4.93
C VAL A 311 -24.57 15.31 3.50
N ILE A 312 -24.30 14.33 2.65
CA ILE A 312 -24.69 14.24 1.24
C ILE A 312 -25.63 13.06 1.10
N ALA A 313 -26.90 13.33 0.82
CA ALA A 313 -27.87 12.27 0.52
C ALA A 313 -27.46 11.49 -0.76
N PRO A 314 -27.97 10.25 -0.97
CA PRO A 314 -27.76 9.49 -2.20
C PRO A 314 -28.01 10.32 -3.47
N GLU A 315 -27.15 10.16 -4.47
CA GLU A 315 -27.11 10.94 -5.72
C GLU A 315 -26.86 12.45 -5.54
N GLY A 316 -26.64 12.92 -4.31
CA GLY A 316 -26.35 14.31 -3.98
C GLY A 316 -24.90 14.71 -4.25
N SER A 317 -24.64 16.01 -4.17
CA SER A 317 -23.30 16.56 -4.26
C SER A 317 -23.10 17.84 -3.45
N ILE A 318 -21.84 18.12 -3.11
CA ILE A 318 -21.36 19.40 -2.59
C ILE A 318 -20.15 19.87 -3.41
N TYR A 319 -19.80 21.14 -3.23
CA TYR A 319 -18.68 21.77 -3.92
C TYR A 319 -17.69 22.35 -2.93
N VAL A 320 -16.41 22.24 -3.25
CA VAL A 320 -15.29 22.87 -2.54
C VAL A 320 -14.52 23.71 -3.56
N GLU A 321 -14.34 25.00 -3.29
CA GLU A 321 -13.48 25.85 -4.10
C GLU A 321 -12.07 25.86 -3.52
N VAL A 322 -11.10 25.57 -4.37
CA VAL A 322 -9.68 25.69 -4.05
C VAL A 322 -9.08 26.77 -4.92
N THR A 323 -8.35 27.68 -4.28
CA THR A 323 -7.66 28.79 -4.92
C THR A 323 -6.16 28.58 -4.84
N PHE A 324 -5.47 28.79 -5.96
CA PHE A 324 -4.02 28.87 -6.06
C PHE A 324 -3.60 30.34 -6.27
N ALA A 325 -2.84 30.88 -5.32
CA ALA A 325 -2.32 32.25 -5.36
C ALA A 325 -0.79 32.19 -5.13
N PRO A 326 0.02 32.08 -6.20
CA PRO A 326 1.45 31.86 -6.09
C PRO A 326 2.18 33.04 -5.43
N SER A 327 3.07 32.73 -4.49
CA SER A 327 3.92 33.72 -3.81
C SER A 327 5.34 33.79 -4.39
N THR A 328 5.72 32.83 -5.23
CA THR A 328 7.04 32.71 -5.86
C THR A 328 6.93 32.23 -7.29
N GLU A 329 7.91 32.58 -8.12
CA GLU A 329 8.08 32.03 -9.47
C GLU A 329 8.64 30.60 -9.38
N ASP A 330 7.76 29.62 -9.13
CA ASP A 330 8.11 28.20 -9.07
C ASP A 330 6.90 27.32 -9.39
N ILE A 331 7.14 26.03 -9.63
CA ILE A 331 6.09 25.01 -9.72
C ILE A 331 5.74 24.55 -8.31
N LEU A 332 4.49 24.76 -7.91
CA LEU A 332 3.98 24.48 -6.58
C LEU A 332 2.96 23.35 -6.62
N TYR A 333 2.96 22.51 -5.58
CA TYR A 333 2.09 21.35 -5.48
C TYR A 333 1.30 21.38 -4.17
N ALA A 334 0.12 20.78 -4.19
CA ALA A 334 -0.66 20.49 -2.99
C ALA A 334 -1.46 19.19 -3.16
N VAL A 335 -1.74 18.53 -2.04
CA VAL A 335 -2.63 17.37 -1.97
C VAL A 335 -3.73 17.67 -0.96
N LEU A 336 -4.96 17.82 -1.44
CA LEU A 336 -6.14 17.99 -0.58
C LEU A 336 -6.70 16.61 -0.23
N GLU A 337 -6.70 16.25 1.05
CA GLU A 337 -7.34 15.05 1.57
C GLU A 337 -8.77 15.36 2.03
N ILE A 338 -9.71 14.57 1.53
CA ILE A 338 -11.14 14.62 1.84
C ILE A 338 -11.47 13.35 2.62
N THR A 339 -11.78 13.48 3.91
CA THR A 339 -12.09 12.32 4.76
C THR A 339 -13.60 12.14 4.89
N SER A 340 -14.11 10.92 4.78
CA SER A 340 -15.55 10.62 4.87
C SER A 340 -15.84 9.35 5.69
N ASP A 341 -17.12 9.00 5.84
CA ASP A 341 -17.58 7.74 6.43
C ASP A 341 -17.87 6.64 5.39
N ASP A 342 -17.40 6.82 4.16
CA ASP A 342 -17.33 5.76 3.17
C ASP A 342 -16.49 4.57 3.73
N PRO A 343 -17.08 3.35 3.80
CA PRO A 343 -16.43 2.20 4.41
C PRO A 343 -15.25 1.65 3.61
N ASP A 344 -15.21 1.83 2.29
CA ASP A 344 -14.15 1.32 1.41
C ASP A 344 -13.24 2.42 0.84
N GLU A 345 -13.68 3.67 0.81
CA GLU A 345 -12.88 4.84 0.43
C GLU A 345 -12.95 5.99 1.49
N PRO A 346 -12.45 5.77 2.73
CA PRO A 346 -12.58 6.75 3.82
C PRO A 346 -11.77 8.04 3.61
N VAL A 347 -10.80 8.04 2.69
CA VAL A 347 -9.99 9.22 2.34
C VAL A 347 -9.78 9.28 0.83
N VAL A 348 -10.15 10.40 0.22
CA VAL A 348 -9.88 10.70 -1.19
C VAL A 348 -8.87 11.84 -1.30
N SER A 349 -7.83 11.67 -2.12
CA SER A 349 -6.79 12.67 -2.34
C SER A 349 -6.94 13.36 -3.70
N VAL A 350 -6.99 14.69 -3.70
CA VAL A 350 -6.96 15.52 -4.91
C VAL A 350 -5.59 16.17 -5.07
N ASN A 351 -4.89 15.86 -6.17
CA ASN A 351 -3.57 16.41 -6.46
C ASN A 351 -3.69 17.71 -7.26
N LEU A 352 -3.04 18.75 -6.78
CA LEU A 352 -3.07 20.09 -7.38
C LEU A 352 -1.65 20.51 -7.73
N VAL A 353 -1.51 21.16 -8.88
CA VAL A 353 -0.26 21.77 -9.33
C VAL A 353 -0.56 23.13 -9.96
N GLY A 354 0.36 24.07 -9.84
CA GLY A 354 0.32 25.34 -10.54
C GLY A 354 1.71 25.95 -10.62
N VAL A 355 1.91 26.85 -11.58
CA VAL A 355 3.18 27.55 -11.80
C VAL A 355 2.98 29.02 -11.49
N GLY A 356 3.73 29.54 -10.52
CA GLY A 356 3.82 30.98 -10.34
C GLY A 356 4.68 31.59 -11.44
N VAL A 357 4.18 32.60 -12.14
CA VAL A 357 4.94 33.32 -13.17
C VAL A 357 4.87 34.82 -12.93
N ILE A 358 5.91 35.54 -13.34
CA ILE A 358 5.85 37.00 -13.49
C ILE A 358 5.47 37.25 -14.95
N ILE A 359 4.36 37.94 -15.19
CA ILE A 359 4.01 38.40 -16.54
C ILE A 359 4.61 39.79 -16.71
N GLU A 360 5.75 39.87 -17.37
CA GLU A 360 6.32 41.16 -17.79
C GLU A 360 5.41 41.77 -18.88
N VAL A 361 4.95 43.00 -18.67
CA VAL A 361 4.19 43.74 -19.67
C VAL A 361 5.14 44.02 -20.84
N PRO A 362 4.83 43.65 -22.09
CA PRO A 362 5.79 43.84 -23.18
C PRO A 362 6.09 45.34 -23.38
N PRO A 363 7.32 45.73 -23.80
CA PRO A 363 7.70 47.13 -23.99
C PRO A 363 6.72 47.93 -24.87
N SER A 364 6.09 47.25 -25.84
CA SER A 364 5.10 47.84 -26.74
C SER A 364 3.79 48.28 -26.07
N GLU A 365 3.38 47.60 -24.99
CA GLU A 365 2.19 47.95 -24.21
C GLU A 365 2.52 49.00 -23.16
N GLN A 366 3.69 48.88 -22.51
CA GLN A 366 4.18 49.87 -21.56
C GLN A 366 4.27 51.28 -22.18
N ILE A 367 4.80 51.42 -23.41
CA ILE A 367 4.89 52.73 -24.07
C ILE A 367 3.51 53.33 -24.41
N GLU A 368 2.51 52.51 -24.72
CA GLU A 368 1.14 52.98 -24.93
C GLU A 368 0.51 53.44 -23.59
N GLN A 369 0.77 52.75 -22.48
CA GLN A 369 0.38 53.19 -21.14
C GLN A 369 1.04 54.53 -20.74
N ILE A 370 2.32 54.71 -21.08
CA ILE A 370 3.04 55.99 -20.87
C ILE A 370 2.40 57.11 -21.70
N LEU A 371 2.05 56.84 -22.96
CA LEU A 371 1.36 57.80 -23.83
C LEU A 371 -0.03 58.19 -23.30
N GLU A 372 -0.80 57.22 -22.82
CA GLU A 372 -2.11 57.46 -22.21
C GLU A 372 -1.98 58.29 -20.92
N PHE A 373 -1.07 57.89 -20.02
CA PHE A 373 -0.77 58.64 -18.80
C PHE A 373 -0.36 60.09 -19.10
N PHE A 374 0.49 60.28 -20.11
CA PHE A 374 0.91 61.60 -20.57
C PHE A 374 -0.29 62.44 -21.00
N ASP A 375 -1.16 61.91 -21.86
CA ASP A 375 -2.32 62.63 -22.40
C ASP A 375 -3.33 62.99 -21.29
N ILE A 376 -3.61 62.06 -20.38
CA ILE A 376 -4.48 62.28 -19.22
C ILE A 376 -3.90 63.37 -18.31
N SER A 377 -2.61 63.29 -18.01
CA SER A 377 -1.96 64.26 -17.11
C SER A 377 -1.88 65.66 -17.71
N VAL A 378 -1.68 65.77 -19.02
CA VAL A 378 -1.73 67.05 -19.73
C VAL A 378 -3.15 67.62 -19.76
N ALA A 379 -4.17 66.79 -20.03
CA ALA A 379 -5.57 67.21 -20.04
C ALA A 379 -6.05 67.63 -18.64
N GLY A 380 -5.60 66.94 -17.59
CA GLY A 380 -5.88 67.23 -16.19
C GLY A 380 -5.08 68.40 -15.61
N GLY A 381 -4.08 68.90 -16.32
CA GLY A 381 -3.21 70.00 -15.86
C GLY A 381 -2.24 69.61 -14.75
N THR A 382 -2.09 68.32 -14.44
CA THR A 382 -1.10 67.78 -13.49
C THR A 382 0.28 67.68 -14.11
N LEU A 383 0.36 67.65 -15.45
CA LEU A 383 1.59 67.82 -16.24
C LEU A 383 1.47 69.05 -17.13
N VAL A 384 2.32 70.05 -16.93
CA VAL A 384 2.28 71.33 -17.64
C VAL A 384 3.59 71.63 -18.33
N GLY A 385 3.54 72.19 -19.53
CA GLY A 385 4.75 72.62 -20.24
C GLY A 385 5.38 73.86 -19.62
N VAL A 386 6.71 73.95 -19.59
CA VAL A 386 7.42 75.11 -19.05
C VAL A 386 7.82 76.09 -20.16
N GLY A 387 7.48 77.38 -20.03
CA GLY A 387 7.97 78.45 -20.91
C GLY A 387 6.94 79.55 -21.25
N PRO A 388 7.37 80.73 -21.76
CA PRO A 388 6.48 81.85 -22.06
C PRO A 388 5.64 81.62 -23.33
N GLY A 389 4.37 82.03 -23.30
CA GLY A 389 3.47 82.01 -24.46
C GLY A 389 3.22 80.60 -25.01
N ASN A 390 3.26 80.44 -26.34
CA ASN A 390 3.01 79.14 -26.99
C ASN A 390 4.14 78.10 -26.77
N SER A 391 5.24 78.46 -26.11
CA SER A 391 6.39 77.55 -25.92
C SER A 391 6.08 76.37 -25.00
N ALA A 392 5.24 76.56 -23.98
CA ALA A 392 4.79 75.49 -23.09
C ALA A 392 4.00 74.39 -23.84
N SER A 393 2.99 74.77 -24.62
CA SER A 393 2.20 73.83 -25.41
C SER A 393 3.02 73.13 -26.50
N ASN A 394 3.95 73.85 -27.13
CA ASN A 394 4.83 73.26 -28.15
C ASN A 394 5.83 72.25 -27.56
N ARG A 395 6.30 72.45 -26.32
CA ARG A 395 7.17 71.49 -25.62
C ARG A 395 6.43 70.21 -25.25
N LEU A 396 5.19 70.32 -24.77
CA LEU A 396 4.34 69.15 -24.52
C LEU A 396 4.09 68.34 -25.81
N LYS A 397 3.78 69.02 -26.92
CA LYS A 397 3.65 68.37 -28.23
C LYS A 397 4.94 67.68 -28.68
N ALA A 398 6.08 68.32 -28.48
CA ALA A 398 7.37 67.74 -28.82
C ALA A 398 7.66 66.47 -27.99
N LEU A 399 7.40 66.51 -26.68
CA LEU A 399 7.62 65.38 -25.78
C LEU A 399 6.70 64.19 -26.12
N ARG A 400 5.41 64.47 -26.38
CA ARG A 400 4.46 63.45 -26.86
C ARG A 400 4.89 62.81 -28.18
N ASN A 401 5.40 63.61 -29.13
CA ASN A 401 5.89 63.10 -30.41
C ASN A 401 7.14 62.22 -30.23
N MET A 402 8.00 62.52 -29.26
CA MET A 402 9.14 61.67 -28.93
C MET A 402 8.67 60.33 -28.35
N LEU A 403 7.75 60.35 -27.38
CA LEU A 403 7.13 59.12 -26.86
C LEU A 403 6.45 58.30 -27.96
N LYS A 404 5.78 58.95 -28.92
CA LYS A 404 5.15 58.23 -30.04
C LYS A 404 6.17 57.66 -31.02
N ALA A 405 7.26 58.37 -31.29
CA ALA A 405 8.35 57.85 -32.08
C ALA A 405 9.02 56.65 -31.38
N THR A 406 9.17 56.68 -30.06
CA THR A 406 9.62 55.53 -29.27
C THR A 406 8.68 54.35 -29.45
N SER A 407 7.37 54.57 -29.36
CA SER A 407 6.35 53.52 -29.63
C SER A 407 6.51 52.92 -31.04
N ASP A 408 6.72 53.74 -32.06
CA ASP A 408 6.95 53.27 -33.44
C ASP A 408 8.26 52.46 -33.57
N LEU A 409 9.31 52.83 -32.83
CA LEU A 409 10.58 52.09 -32.80
C LEU A 409 10.45 50.74 -32.09
N ILE A 410 9.75 50.69 -30.94
CA ILE A 410 9.49 49.45 -30.19
C ILE A 410 8.65 48.49 -31.04
N VAL A 411 7.59 48.97 -31.70
CA VAL A 411 6.77 48.15 -32.63
C VAL A 411 7.59 47.67 -33.84
N GLY A 412 8.62 48.43 -34.23
CA GLY A 412 9.55 48.07 -35.29
C GLY A 412 10.71 47.18 -34.84
N GLU A 413 10.75 46.73 -33.58
CA GLU A 413 11.85 45.95 -32.99
C GLU A 413 13.22 46.67 -33.00
N TYR A 414 13.21 48.01 -33.01
CA TYR A 414 14.42 48.84 -32.92
C TYR A 414 14.67 49.27 -31.46
N PHE A 415 14.93 48.31 -30.57
CA PHE A 415 14.97 48.53 -29.11
C PHE A 415 16.10 49.48 -28.66
N GLU A 416 17.29 49.38 -29.25
CA GLU A 416 18.42 50.29 -28.96
C GLU A 416 18.10 51.75 -29.33
N ASP A 417 17.51 51.97 -30.51
CA ASP A 417 17.09 53.30 -30.96
C ASP A 417 15.95 53.84 -30.07
N ALA A 418 15.04 52.97 -29.63
CA ALA A 418 13.96 53.31 -28.70
C ALA A 418 14.51 53.72 -27.33
N TYR A 419 15.49 52.97 -26.81
CA TYR A 419 16.18 53.27 -25.55
C TYR A 419 16.91 54.62 -25.62
N GLU A 420 17.70 54.88 -26.68
CA GLU A 420 18.36 56.17 -26.88
C GLU A 420 17.35 57.32 -26.92
N GLN A 421 16.19 57.11 -27.56
CA GLN A 421 15.13 58.10 -27.60
C GLN A 421 14.50 58.34 -26.22
N LEU A 422 14.29 57.30 -25.41
CA LEU A 422 13.79 57.43 -24.03
C LEU A 422 14.76 58.15 -23.12
N VAL A 423 16.07 57.93 -23.27
CA VAL A 423 17.10 58.72 -22.57
C VAL A 423 16.92 60.22 -22.85
N ASP A 424 16.62 60.59 -24.11
CA ASP A 424 16.39 61.97 -24.50
C ASP A 424 15.03 62.52 -24.04
N VAL A 425 13.99 61.68 -23.96
CA VAL A 425 12.71 62.02 -23.31
C VAL A 425 12.95 62.29 -21.82
N LEU A 426 13.65 61.38 -21.13
CA LEU A 426 13.93 61.47 -19.70
C LEU A 426 14.75 62.70 -19.36
N LYS A 427 15.79 63.07 -20.14
CA LYS A 427 16.53 64.34 -19.98
C LYS A 427 15.66 65.59 -20.15
N LYS A 428 14.53 65.51 -20.87
CA LYS A 428 13.57 66.61 -21.05
C LYS A 428 12.50 66.61 -19.96
N CYS A 429 12.31 65.46 -19.33
CA CYS A 429 11.46 65.29 -18.16
C CYS A 429 12.21 65.61 -16.85
N ASP A 430 13.48 65.25 -16.66
CA ASP A 430 14.25 65.47 -15.44
C ASP A 430 15.17 66.70 -15.54
N GLY A 431 15.06 67.59 -14.56
CA GLY A 431 15.51 68.98 -14.63
C GLY A 431 16.96 69.21 -14.22
N GLN A 432 17.79 68.17 -14.24
CA GLN A 432 19.12 68.22 -13.64
C GLN A 432 20.17 68.98 -14.47
N VAL A 433 19.89 69.33 -15.74
CA VAL A 433 20.80 70.16 -16.55
C VAL A 433 20.04 71.31 -17.25
N PRO A 434 20.47 72.59 -17.10
CA PRO A 434 19.87 73.73 -17.78
C PRO A 434 20.07 73.68 -19.31
N PRO A 435 19.13 74.22 -20.13
CA PRO A 435 17.96 75.02 -19.74
C PRO A 435 16.75 74.17 -19.29
N PRO A 436 15.84 74.74 -18.47
CA PRO A 436 14.88 73.96 -17.68
C PRO A 436 13.85 73.20 -18.52
N ASP A 437 13.64 71.95 -18.09
CA ASP A 437 12.47 71.08 -18.13
C ASP A 437 11.43 71.40 -19.19
N PHE A 438 11.13 70.43 -20.08
CA PHE A 438 9.99 70.58 -20.98
C PHE A 438 8.67 70.60 -20.21
N VAL A 439 8.65 70.00 -19.01
CA VAL A 439 7.45 69.78 -18.20
C VAL A 439 7.67 70.04 -16.71
N SER A 440 6.64 70.52 -16.03
CA SER A 440 6.54 70.62 -14.57
C SER A 440 5.15 70.15 -14.10
N GLY A 441 4.92 70.13 -12.79
CA GLY A 441 3.65 69.67 -12.21
C GLY A 441 3.81 68.39 -11.39
N GLU A 442 2.73 67.96 -10.75
CA GLU A 442 2.72 66.85 -9.80
C GLU A 442 2.94 65.49 -10.48
N ALA A 443 2.53 65.32 -11.75
CA ALA A 443 2.69 64.08 -12.50
C ALA A 443 4.09 63.91 -13.15
N LYS A 444 4.99 64.87 -12.97
CA LYS A 444 6.33 64.89 -13.60
C LYS A 444 7.19 63.68 -13.18
N GLU A 445 7.23 63.40 -11.88
CA GLU A 445 8.06 62.34 -11.30
C GLU A 445 7.53 60.96 -11.67
N GLU A 446 6.20 60.78 -11.64
CA GLU A 446 5.54 59.55 -12.07
C GLU A 446 5.78 59.24 -13.56
N LEU A 447 5.72 60.26 -14.43
CA LEU A 447 6.09 60.09 -15.85
C LEU A 447 7.54 59.62 -16.00
N ALA A 448 8.47 60.19 -15.24
CA ALA A 448 9.89 59.83 -15.30
C ALA A 448 10.13 58.40 -14.81
N ASN A 449 9.46 57.98 -13.74
CA ASN A 449 9.57 56.61 -13.21
C ASN A 449 9.03 55.57 -14.21
N LYS A 450 7.86 55.82 -14.82
CA LYS A 450 7.30 54.92 -15.87
C LYS A 450 8.22 54.80 -17.09
N ILE A 451 8.93 55.87 -17.45
CA ILE A 451 9.93 55.84 -18.52
C ILE A 451 11.15 55.01 -18.11
N LEU A 452 11.60 55.13 -16.85
CA LEU A 452 12.72 54.35 -16.33
C LEU A 452 12.40 52.85 -16.28
N GLU A 453 11.20 52.46 -15.85
CA GLU A 453 10.72 51.06 -15.87
C GLU A 453 10.79 50.48 -17.30
N LEU A 454 10.23 51.17 -18.29
CA LEU A 454 10.32 50.75 -19.69
C LEU A 454 11.77 50.69 -20.20
N MET A 455 12.65 51.57 -19.72
CA MET A 455 14.06 51.53 -20.11
C MET A 455 14.79 50.32 -19.51
N GLU A 456 14.46 49.90 -18.29
CA GLU A 456 15.02 48.69 -17.68
C GLU A 456 14.63 47.45 -18.49
N ASP A 457 13.36 47.35 -18.90
CA ASP A 457 12.87 46.21 -19.69
C ASP A 457 13.45 46.19 -21.12
N LEU A 458 13.74 47.36 -21.70
CA LEU A 458 14.43 47.47 -22.99
C LEU A 458 15.94 47.14 -22.93
N GLU A 459 16.59 47.13 -21.76
CA GLU A 459 18.00 46.72 -21.62
C GLU A 459 18.19 45.19 -21.60
N VAL A 460 17.10 44.44 -21.37
CA VAL A 460 17.11 42.98 -21.21
C VAL A 460 16.80 42.23 -22.52
N GLU A 461 16.11 42.90 -23.46
CA GLU A 461 15.78 42.44 -24.82
C GLU A 461 16.89 42.74 -25.85
#